data_AF-A0A1Z9H7C8-F1
#
_entry.id   AF-A0A1Z9H7C8-F1
#
_cell.length_a   1.000
_cell.length_b   1.000
_cell.length_c   1.000
_cell.angle_alpha   90.00
_cell.angle_beta   90.00
_cell.angle_gamma   90.00
#
_symmetry.space_group_name_H-M   'P 1'
#
loop_
_entity.id
_entity.type
_entity.pdbx_description
1 polymer ?
#
loop_
_entity_poly.entity_id
_entity_poly.type
_entity_poly.pdbx_seq_one_letter_code
_entity_poly.pdbx_strand_id
1 'polypeptide(L)'
;MHNLIFNQLEKYPYQFYIFGKTLQGNKFRPSDWAERFCGVLSQYQPKNLKKNNNRQIGYSPYAQPQNYKGEKVVLVNKDIEKIEPLAWKFVISFVDDNKLAFEEKLSNDQNQEIQKKIIKKQRKSSAEEKLKKLETI
;
A
#
# COMPACT_ATOMS: atom_id res chain seq x y z
N MET A 1 20.65 9.62 -19.96
CA MET A 1 19.20 9.52 -19.64
C MET A 1 18.79 8.22 -18.95
N HIS A 2 19.68 7.24 -18.73
CA HIS A 2 19.33 5.97 -18.05
C HIS A 2 19.26 6.09 -16.51
N ASN A 3 20.01 7.00 -15.89
CA ASN A 3 20.15 7.07 -14.42
C ASN A 3 18.93 7.66 -13.67
N LEU A 4 18.09 8.46 -14.33
CA LEU A 4 16.91 9.05 -13.69
C LEU A 4 15.79 8.03 -13.48
N ILE A 5 15.63 7.08 -14.41
CA ILE A 5 14.63 6.02 -14.30
C ILE A 5 15.03 5.05 -13.18
N PHE A 6 16.31 4.69 -13.07
CA PHE A 6 16.81 3.76 -12.05
C PHE A 6 16.58 4.26 -10.61
N ASN A 7 16.80 5.55 -10.34
CA ASN A 7 16.59 6.12 -8.99
C ASN A 7 15.12 6.18 -8.57
N GLN A 8 14.16 6.26 -9.51
CA GLN A 8 12.74 6.25 -9.16
C GLN A 8 12.24 4.87 -8.71
N LEU A 9 12.89 3.80 -9.15
CA LEU A 9 12.49 2.41 -8.86
C LEU A 9 12.86 1.95 -7.44
N GLU A 10 13.82 2.62 -6.79
CA GLU A 10 14.22 2.36 -5.40
C GLU A 10 13.33 3.07 -4.37
N LYS A 11 12.56 4.09 -4.80
CA LYS A 11 11.66 4.86 -3.91
C LYS A 11 10.53 4.02 -3.32
N TYR A 12 10.11 2.95 -4.00
CA TYR A 12 8.89 2.23 -3.66
C TYR A 12 9.16 0.93 -2.90
N PRO A 13 8.40 0.63 -1.82
CA PRO A 13 8.56 -0.59 -1.06
C PRO A 13 8.22 -1.83 -1.89
N TYR A 14 8.62 -3.00 -1.39
CA TYR A 14 8.32 -4.27 -2.05
C TYR A 14 6.80 -4.54 -2.13
N GLN A 15 6.07 -4.25 -1.06
CA GLN A 15 4.61 -4.25 -1.02
C GLN A 15 4.10 -2.95 -0.40
N PHE A 16 3.12 -2.33 -1.03
CA PHE A 16 2.58 -1.05 -0.56
C PHE A 16 1.14 -0.85 -1.00
N TYR A 17 0.45 0.02 -0.27
CA TYR A 17 -0.89 0.50 -0.59
C TYR A 17 -0.80 1.82 -1.34
N ILE A 18 -1.47 1.92 -2.48
CA ILE A 18 -1.77 3.20 -3.13
C ILE A 18 -3.14 3.67 -2.64
N PHE A 19 -3.21 4.86 -2.07
CA PHE A 19 -4.46 5.42 -1.59
C PHE A 19 -5.19 6.18 -2.68
N GLY A 20 -6.53 6.14 -2.63
CA GLY A 20 -7.40 6.98 -3.44
C GLY A 20 -7.44 8.44 -2.99
N LYS A 21 -6.30 9.00 -2.59
CA LYS A 21 -6.13 10.40 -2.21
C LYS A 21 -4.75 10.90 -2.59
N THR A 22 -4.66 12.19 -2.89
CA THR A 22 -3.38 12.83 -3.18
C THR A 22 -2.58 13.06 -1.89
N LEU A 23 -1.30 13.41 -2.03
CA LEU A 23 -0.44 13.82 -0.92
C LEU A 23 -0.97 15.05 -0.17
N GLN A 24 -1.83 15.86 -0.80
CA GLN A 24 -2.51 17.01 -0.17
C GLN A 24 -3.81 16.60 0.56
N GLY A 25 -4.16 15.32 0.57
CA GLY A 25 -5.37 14.80 1.22
C GLY A 25 -6.64 14.87 0.35
N ASN A 26 -6.55 15.34 -0.89
CA ASN A 26 -7.72 15.43 -1.78
C ASN A 26 -8.11 14.05 -2.30
N LYS A 27 -9.42 13.74 -2.31
CA LYS A 27 -9.93 12.46 -2.82
C LYS A 27 -9.65 12.31 -4.31
N PHE A 28 -9.03 11.20 -4.69
CA PHE A 28 -8.78 10.84 -6.09
C PHE A 28 -10.06 10.34 -6.76
N ARG A 29 -10.24 10.70 -8.03
CA ARG A 29 -11.42 10.41 -8.83
C ARG A 29 -11.00 9.81 -10.18
N PRO A 30 -11.88 9.01 -10.81
CA PRO A 30 -13.22 8.63 -10.38
C PRO A 30 -13.23 7.65 -9.18
N SER A 31 -14.40 7.36 -8.60
CA SER A 31 -14.51 6.45 -7.43
C SER A 31 -14.21 4.97 -7.75
N ASP A 32 -14.23 4.59 -9.02
CA ASP A 32 -13.91 3.27 -9.56
C ASP A 32 -12.44 3.18 -10.07
N TRP A 33 -11.58 4.15 -9.72
CA TRP A 33 -10.20 4.18 -10.17
C TRP A 33 -9.42 2.91 -9.83
N ALA A 34 -9.68 2.32 -8.65
CA ALA A 34 -8.95 1.15 -8.17
C ALA A 34 -9.23 -0.06 -9.05
N GLU A 35 -10.50 -0.29 -9.42
CA GLU A 35 -10.92 -1.34 -10.35
C GLU A 35 -10.34 -1.13 -11.75
N ARG A 36 -10.40 0.11 -12.26
CA ARG A 36 -9.83 0.45 -13.57
C ARG A 36 -8.32 0.19 -13.60
N PHE A 37 -7.60 0.65 -12.58
CA PHE A 37 -6.17 0.45 -12.43
C PHE A 37 -5.81 -1.04 -12.37
N CYS A 38 -6.50 -1.82 -11.53
CA CYS A 38 -6.27 -3.26 -11.44
C CYS A 38 -6.67 -4.01 -12.72
N GLY A 39 -7.65 -3.49 -13.46
CA GLY A 39 -8.06 -4.00 -14.77
C GLY A 39 -6.94 -3.92 -15.80
N VAL A 40 -6.21 -2.79 -15.88
CA VAL A 40 -5.04 -2.63 -16.77
C VAL A 40 -3.97 -3.69 -16.48
N LEU A 41 -3.78 -4.02 -15.20
CA LEU A 41 -2.77 -4.96 -14.75
C LEU A 41 -3.22 -6.42 -14.79
N SER A 42 -4.51 -6.70 -15.04
CA SER A 42 -5.09 -8.04 -14.98
C SER A 42 -4.40 -9.07 -15.88
N GLN A 43 -3.79 -8.65 -16.98
CA GLN A 43 -3.06 -9.52 -17.91
C GLN A 43 -1.75 -10.07 -17.35
N TYR A 44 -1.17 -9.44 -16.32
CA TYR A 44 0.11 -9.84 -15.75
C TYR A 44 -0.11 -10.87 -14.63
N GLN A 45 -0.03 -12.15 -14.97
CA GLN A 45 -0.21 -13.26 -14.03
C GLN A 45 0.85 -14.35 -14.28
N PRO A 46 1.30 -15.07 -13.24
CA PRO A 46 2.18 -16.21 -13.44
C PRO A 46 1.49 -17.27 -14.30
N LYS A 47 2.20 -17.77 -15.32
CA LYS A 47 1.71 -18.77 -16.29
C LYS A 47 1.15 -20.05 -15.65
N ASN A 48 1.51 -20.32 -14.39
CA ASN A 48 1.17 -21.55 -13.66
C ASN A 48 -0.08 -21.40 -12.76
N LEU A 49 -0.64 -20.18 -12.63
CA LEU A 49 -1.95 -20.03 -12.01
C LEU A 49 -2.98 -20.55 -13.01
N LYS A 50 -3.50 -21.76 -12.77
CA LYS A 50 -4.67 -22.27 -13.47
C LYS A 50 -5.74 -21.16 -13.44
N LYS A 51 -6.07 -20.62 -14.63
CA LYS A 51 -7.28 -19.81 -14.81
C LYS A 51 -8.43 -20.72 -14.42
N ASN A 52 -8.89 -20.63 -13.18
CA ASN A 52 -10.15 -21.24 -12.80
C ASN A 52 -11.20 -20.55 -13.67
N ASN A 53 -11.82 -21.32 -14.57
CA ASN A 53 -12.72 -20.87 -15.64
C ASN A 53 -14.00 -20.13 -15.16
N ASN A 54 -14.10 -19.79 -13.87
CA ASN A 54 -15.25 -19.15 -13.23
C ASN A 54 -14.95 -17.77 -12.60
N ARG A 55 -13.80 -17.14 -12.87
CA ARG A 55 -13.51 -15.81 -12.29
C ARG A 55 -14.12 -14.69 -13.12
N GLN A 56 -15.18 -14.07 -12.58
CA GLN A 56 -15.53 -12.67 -12.83
C GLN A 56 -14.22 -11.85 -12.84
N ILE A 57 -13.93 -11.14 -13.94
CA ILE A 57 -12.82 -10.18 -14.14
C ILE A 57 -11.69 -10.32 -13.09
N GLY A 58 -10.80 -11.30 -13.29
CA GLY A 58 -9.75 -11.57 -12.31
C GLY A 58 -8.65 -10.50 -12.34
N TYR A 59 -8.48 -9.76 -11.25
CA TYR A 59 -7.33 -8.87 -11.06
C TYR A 59 -6.02 -9.65 -10.92
N SER A 60 -4.91 -9.02 -11.29
CA SER A 60 -3.57 -9.60 -11.16
C SER A 60 -3.18 -9.78 -9.70
N PRO A 61 -2.54 -10.90 -9.28
CA PRO A 61 -2.09 -11.08 -7.90
C PRO A 61 -1.10 -9.99 -7.43
N TYR A 62 -0.55 -9.20 -8.35
CA TYR A 62 0.37 -8.11 -8.05
C TYR A 62 -0.29 -6.75 -7.88
N ALA A 63 -1.59 -6.62 -8.19
CA ALA A 63 -2.37 -5.41 -8.00
C ALA A 63 -3.83 -5.75 -7.70
N GLN A 64 -4.25 -5.51 -6.46
CA GLN A 64 -5.58 -5.90 -5.98
C GLN A 64 -6.29 -4.72 -5.31
N PRO A 65 -7.56 -4.44 -5.66
CA PRO A 65 -8.34 -3.45 -4.93
C PRO A 65 -8.68 -3.98 -3.54
N GLN A 66 -8.50 -3.15 -2.51
CA GLN A 66 -8.79 -3.48 -1.13
C GLN A 66 -9.43 -2.30 -0.40
N ASN A 67 -10.01 -2.58 0.76
CA ASN A 67 -10.33 -1.57 1.76
C ASN A 67 -9.28 -1.64 2.87
N TYR A 68 -8.59 -0.53 3.12
CA TYR A 68 -7.57 -0.41 4.15
C TYR A 68 -7.76 0.91 4.91
N LYS A 69 -7.79 0.86 6.24
CA LYS A 69 -8.11 2.01 7.11
C LYS A 69 -9.40 2.75 6.72
N GLY A 70 -10.41 2.02 6.24
CA GLY A 70 -11.69 2.58 5.80
C GLY A 70 -11.66 3.31 4.45
N GLU A 71 -10.52 3.30 3.76
CA GLU A 71 -10.35 3.90 2.44
C GLU A 71 -10.16 2.83 1.37
N LYS A 72 -10.56 3.16 0.15
CA LYS A 72 -10.31 2.33 -1.03
C LYS A 72 -8.86 2.50 -1.45
N VAL A 73 -8.14 1.39 -1.54
CA VAL A 73 -6.72 1.34 -1.90
C VAL A 73 -6.46 0.27 -2.96
N VAL A 74 -5.29 0.33 -3.57
CA VAL A 74 -4.73 -0.78 -4.35
C VAL A 74 -3.50 -1.31 -3.62
N LEU A 75 -3.50 -2.60 -3.28
CA LEU A 75 -2.30 -3.29 -2.81
C LEU A 75 -1.46 -3.70 -4.02
N VAL A 76 -0.20 -3.27 -4.04
CA VAL A 76 0.77 -3.57 -5.09
C VAL A 76 1.88 -4.47 -4.55
N ASN A 77 2.36 -5.40 -5.39
CA ASN A 77 3.57 -6.19 -5.17
C ASN A 77 4.57 -5.98 -6.31
N LYS A 78 5.81 -5.62 -5.96
CA LYS A 78 6.93 -5.37 -6.88
C LYS A 78 7.34 -6.58 -7.73
N ASP A 79 6.92 -7.80 -7.39
CA ASP A 79 7.15 -8.99 -8.23
C ASP A 79 6.65 -8.86 -9.68
N ILE A 80 5.70 -7.94 -9.94
CA ILE A 80 5.30 -7.61 -11.32
C ILE A 80 6.45 -7.11 -12.18
N GLU A 81 7.46 -6.46 -11.60
CA GLU A 81 8.66 -5.98 -12.30
C GLU A 81 9.45 -7.12 -12.93
N LYS A 82 9.50 -8.28 -12.26
CA LYS A 82 10.18 -9.48 -12.78
C LYS A 82 9.43 -10.12 -13.94
N ILE A 83 8.14 -9.84 -14.07
CA ILE A 83 7.28 -10.34 -15.14
C ILE A 83 7.31 -9.39 -16.33
N GLU A 84 7.06 -8.12 -16.05
CA GLU A 84 7.02 -7.06 -17.06
C GLU A 84 7.46 -5.73 -16.44
N PRO A 85 8.71 -5.30 -16.67
CA PRO A 85 9.24 -4.05 -16.13
C PRO A 85 8.44 -2.81 -16.54
N LEU A 86 7.84 -2.80 -17.75
CA LEU A 86 7.01 -1.67 -18.18
C LEU A 86 5.70 -1.58 -17.40
N ALA A 87 5.15 -2.71 -16.95
CA ALA A 87 3.97 -2.72 -16.09
C ALA A 87 4.29 -2.13 -14.71
N TRP A 88 5.47 -2.46 -14.16
CA TRP A 88 5.95 -1.82 -12.94
C TRP A 88 6.18 -0.32 -13.13
N LYS A 89 6.82 0.09 -14.23
CA LYS A 89 6.98 1.52 -14.55
C LYS A 89 5.63 2.24 -14.64
N PHE A 90 4.61 1.63 -15.25
CA PHE A 90 3.26 2.18 -15.29
C PHE A 90 2.68 2.40 -13.88
N VAL A 91 2.84 1.45 -12.97
CA VAL A 91 2.39 1.59 -11.57
C VAL A 91 3.03 2.81 -10.92
N ILE A 92 4.35 2.94 -11.06
CA ILE A 92 5.13 4.01 -10.42
C ILE A 92 4.77 5.38 -11.01
N SER A 93 4.73 5.49 -12.34
CA SER A 93 4.31 6.70 -13.03
C SER A 93 2.89 7.10 -12.65
N PHE A 94 1.96 6.14 -12.54
CA PHE A 94 0.60 6.43 -12.12
C PHE A 94 0.53 7.08 -10.72
N VAL A 95 1.32 6.60 -9.76
CA VAL A 95 1.36 7.18 -8.42
C VAL A 95 1.98 8.58 -8.44
N ASP A 96 3.12 8.75 -9.11
CA ASP A 96 3.86 10.02 -9.15
C ASP A 96 3.08 11.10 -9.91
N ASP A 97 2.56 10.79 -11.10
CA ASP A 97 1.85 11.74 -11.98
C ASP A 97 0.57 12.27 -11.30
N ASN A 98 -0.13 11.39 -10.58
CA ASN A 98 -1.35 11.75 -9.84
C ASN A 98 -1.06 12.22 -8.40
N LYS A 99 0.21 12.27 -8.00
CA LYS A 99 0.65 12.67 -6.64
C LYS A 99 -0.11 11.91 -5.56
N LEU A 100 -0.30 10.61 -5.74
CA LEU A 100 -1.07 9.77 -4.81
C LEU A 100 -0.25 9.47 -3.56
N ALA A 101 -0.94 9.41 -2.42
CA ALA A 101 -0.34 8.92 -1.19
C ALA A 101 -0.15 7.40 -1.27
N PHE A 102 0.96 6.92 -0.71
CA PHE A 102 1.23 5.49 -0.57
C PHE A 102 1.82 5.15 0.79
N GLU A 103 1.64 3.91 1.24
CA GLU A 103 2.15 3.41 2.52
C GLU A 103 2.70 1.99 2.34
N GLU A 104 3.90 1.73 2.89
CA GLU A 104 4.46 0.37 2.92
C GLU A 104 3.54 -0.58 3.67
N LYS A 105 3.34 -1.78 3.10
CA LYS A 105 2.66 -2.85 3.80
C LYS A 105 3.64 -3.49 4.78
N LEU A 106 3.51 -3.12 6.04
CA LEU A 106 4.24 -3.73 7.14
C LEU A 106 3.89 -5.22 7.24
N SER A 107 4.91 -6.05 7.44
CA SER A 107 4.70 -7.48 7.71
C SER A 107 3.97 -7.67 9.05
N ASN A 108 3.29 -8.81 9.21
CA ASN A 108 2.55 -9.13 10.44
C ASN A 108 3.42 -9.04 11.70
N ASP A 109 4.72 -9.35 11.59
CA ASP A 109 5.68 -9.29 12.70
C ASP A 109 5.97 -7.85 13.15
N GLN A 110 6.13 -6.93 12.20
CA GLN A 110 6.35 -5.51 12.48
C GLN A 110 5.11 -4.83 13.05
N ASN A 111 3.91 -5.17 12.56
CA ASN A 111 2.66 -4.68 13.10
C ASN A 111 2.47 -5.09 14.57
N GLN A 112 2.81 -6.33 14.93
CA GLN A 112 2.76 -6.77 16.34
C GLN A 112 3.74 -6.00 17.22
N GLU A 113 4.95 -5.72 16.74
CA GLU A 113 5.95 -5.00 17.51
C GLU A 113 5.58 -3.52 17.72
N ILE A 114 5.04 -2.87 16.68
CA ILE A 114 4.51 -1.50 16.76
C ILE A 114 3.34 -1.43 17.75
N GLN A 115 2.39 -2.37 17.69
CA GLN A 115 1.28 -2.44 18.63
C GLN A 115 1.77 -2.65 20.08
N LYS A 116 2.75 -3.55 20.29
CA LYS A 116 3.39 -3.75 21.60
C LYS A 116 4.06 -2.47 22.10
N LYS A 117 4.73 -1.70 21.24
CA LYS A 117 5.37 -0.41 21.58
C LYS A 117 4.33 0.66 21.97
N ILE A 118 3.23 0.77 21.22
CA ILE A 118 2.13 1.70 21.50
C ILE A 118 1.48 1.40 22.87
N ILE A 119 1.15 0.13 23.12
CA ILE A 119 0.52 -0.31 24.38
C ILE A 119 1.44 -0.04 25.58
N LYS A 120 2.74 -0.33 25.46
CA LYS A 120 3.72 -0.03 26.52
C LYS A 120 3.82 1.47 26.80
N LYS A 121 3.81 2.32 25.77
CA LYS A 121 3.86 3.77 25.91
C LYS A 121 2.61 4.33 26.62
N GLN A 122 1.43 3.84 26.27
CA GLN A 122 0.17 4.24 26.93
C GLN A 122 0.14 3.83 28.41
N ARG A 123 0.61 2.62 28.75
CA ARG A 123 0.67 2.16 30.16
C ARG A 123 1.61 3.00 31.01
N LYS A 124 2.78 3.38 30.46
CA LYS A 124 3.77 4.21 31.16
C LYS A 124 3.24 5.63 31.41
N SER A 125 2.65 6.25 30.39
CA SER A 125 2.03 7.58 30.49
C SER A 125 0.90 7.61 31.52
N SER A 126 0.04 6.59 31.56
CA SER A 126 -1.05 6.52 32.55
C SER A 126 -0.56 6.30 33.98
N ALA A 127 0.53 5.54 34.17
CA ALA A 127 1.14 5.35 35.48
C ALA A 127 1.81 6.64 36.01
N GLU A 128 2.51 7.38 35.14
CA GLU A 128 3.14 8.66 35.48
C GLU A 128 2.10 9.75 35.83
N GLU A 129 0.94 9.77 35.16
CA GLU A 129 -0.18 10.67 35.49
C GLU A 129 -0.82 10.34 36.85
N LYS A 130 -0.95 9.06 37.19
CA LYS A 130 -1.49 8.63 38.49
C LYS A 130 -0.56 9.00 39.64
N LEU A 131 0.76 8.87 39.45
CA LEU A 131 1.75 9.21 40.47
C LEU A 131 1.75 10.72 40.76
N LYS A 132 1.72 11.56 39.72
CA LYS A 132 1.60 13.02 39.87
C LYS A 132 0.36 13.45 40.66
N LYS A 133 -0.78 12.78 40.49
CA LYS A 133 -2.01 13.07 41.23
C LYS A 133 -1.95 12.70 42.72
N LEU A 134 -1.12 11.72 43.08
CA LEU A 134 -0.93 11.31 44.48
C LEU A 134 0.06 12.22 45.23
N GLU A 135 1.05 12.79 44.53
CA GLU A 135 2.05 13.70 45.09
C GLU A 135 1.56 15.16 45.24
N THR A 136 0.37 15.48 44.73
CA THR A 136 -0.22 16.84 44.79
C THR A 136 -1.27 16.99 45.91
N ILE A 137 -1.44 15.96 46.76
CA ILE A 137 -2.29 15.97 47.97
C ILE A 137 -1.38 16.02 49.19
#